data_AF-A0A418Y8K9-F1
#
_entry.id   AF-A0A418Y8K9-F1
#
_cell.length_a   1.000
_cell.length_b   1.000
_cell.length_c   1.000
_cell.angle_alpha   90.00
_cell.angle_beta   90.00
_cell.angle_gamma   90.00
#
_symmetry.space_group_name_H-M   'P 1'
#
loop_
_entity.id
_entity.type
_entity.pdbx_description
1 polymer ?
#
loop_
_entity_poly.entity_id
_entity_poly.type
_entity_poly.pdbx_seq_one_letter_code
_entity_poly.pdbx_strand_id
1 'polypeptide(L)'
;HAHAEYVVGAVTRGAESLNVEGRPHHAPAGSVLLLNPDQPHENASIGDETLEYHVLYIAPALVEAAGLVEPGGGPLRFETPVSADPRLFQTVCEAHLSLRGRDDPAEQGEALARLLAAIGRQTGRLRDEGRPARDERIARTKRFIDAHYAEEFGLADLTAVAGMSAFHLLRR
;
A
#
# COMPACT_ATOMS: atom_id res chain seq x y z
N HIS A 1 11.45 15.45 -12.39
CA HIS A 1 10.90 14.37 -13.24
C HIS A 1 9.54 13.94 -12.70
N ALA A 2 8.85 13.01 -13.36
CA ALA A 2 7.54 12.49 -12.94
C ALA A 2 7.37 11.03 -13.42
N HIS A 3 6.41 10.30 -12.84
CA HIS A 3 6.09 8.90 -13.16
C HIS A 3 4.58 8.74 -13.33
N ALA A 4 4.14 7.75 -14.13
CA ALA A 4 2.71 7.46 -14.30
C ALA A 4 2.12 6.69 -13.09
N GLU A 5 2.98 6.09 -12.29
CA GLU A 5 2.64 5.34 -11.08
C GLU A 5 2.60 6.23 -9.83
N TYR A 6 1.90 5.76 -8.81
CA TYR A 6 2.14 6.24 -7.46
C TYR A 6 3.53 5.79 -7.02
N VAL A 7 4.31 6.70 -6.43
CA VAL A 7 5.62 6.35 -5.85
C VAL A 7 5.50 6.40 -4.34
N VAL A 8 5.81 5.26 -3.70
CA VAL A 8 5.90 5.14 -2.25
C VAL A 8 7.30 4.72 -1.88
N GLY A 9 8.05 5.61 -1.23
CA GLY A 9 9.45 5.40 -0.88
C GLY A 9 9.67 5.44 0.63
N ALA A 10 10.62 4.67 1.16
CA ALA A 10 11.04 4.73 2.57
C ALA A 10 12.53 5.09 2.64
N VAL A 11 12.85 6.22 3.27
CA VAL A 11 14.24 6.67 3.48
C VAL A 11 14.84 5.87 4.63
N THR A 12 15.71 4.92 4.33
CA THR A 12 16.28 3.99 5.33
C THR A 12 17.56 4.51 5.98
N ARG A 13 18.30 5.39 5.28
CA ARG A 13 19.53 6.02 5.79
C ARG A 13 19.77 7.35 5.10
N GLY A 14 20.45 8.27 5.81
CA GLY A 14 20.73 9.62 5.32
C GLY A 14 19.49 10.49 5.29
N ALA A 15 19.49 11.48 4.40
CA ALA A 15 18.38 12.39 4.23
C ALA A 15 18.24 12.86 2.77
N GLU A 16 17.01 13.18 2.41
CA GLU A 16 16.63 13.66 1.10
C GLU A 16 15.88 15.00 1.20
N SER A 17 16.18 15.91 0.27
CA SER A 17 15.30 17.02 -0.06
C SER A 17 14.46 16.65 -1.27
N LEU A 18 13.15 16.57 -1.06
CA LEU A 18 12.16 16.31 -2.09
C LEU A 18 11.46 17.62 -2.44
N ASN A 19 11.68 18.15 -3.63
CA ASN A 19 10.97 19.31 -4.14
C ASN A 19 9.75 18.85 -4.95
N VAL A 20 8.54 19.22 -4.53
CA VAL A 20 7.29 18.92 -5.24
C VAL A 20 6.63 20.23 -5.61
N GLU A 21 6.41 20.45 -6.91
CA GLU A 21 5.78 21.68 -7.43
C GLU A 21 6.42 22.99 -6.90
N GLY A 22 7.75 23.00 -6.76
CA GLY A 22 8.50 24.17 -6.27
C GLY A 22 8.57 24.30 -4.74
N ARG A 23 8.00 23.36 -3.98
CA ARG A 23 8.04 23.35 -2.52
C ARG A 23 9.01 22.28 -2.02
N PRO A 24 10.07 22.65 -1.29
CA PRO A 24 11.00 21.68 -0.74
C PRO A 24 10.42 21.03 0.53
N HIS A 25 10.62 19.72 0.64
CA HIS A 25 10.28 18.88 1.78
C HIS A 25 11.53 18.16 2.25
N HIS A 26 11.70 18.07 3.57
CA HIS A 26 12.83 17.39 4.19
C HIS A 26 12.40 15.98 4.62
N ALA A 27 13.10 14.95 4.15
CA ALA A 27 12.83 13.55 4.42
C ALA A 27 14.09 12.87 4.99
N PRO A 28 14.31 12.93 6.31
CA PRO A 28 15.38 12.18 6.95
C PRO A 28 15.05 10.68 7.00
N ALA A 29 16.03 9.86 7.38
CA ALA A 29 15.82 8.44 7.68
C ALA A 29 14.59 8.21 8.59
N GLY A 30 13.78 7.21 8.25
CA GLY A 30 12.47 6.95 8.85
C GLY A 30 11.28 7.60 8.14
N SER A 31 11.52 8.48 7.16
CA SER A 31 10.46 9.14 6.40
C SER A 31 9.92 8.25 5.27
N VAL A 32 8.66 8.48 4.92
CA VAL A 32 8.00 7.89 3.74
C VAL A 32 7.70 8.97 2.71
N LEU A 33 8.21 8.81 1.49
CA LEU A 33 7.91 9.62 0.34
C LEU A 33 6.62 9.14 -0.31
N LEU A 34 5.73 10.06 -0.68
CA LEU A 34 4.40 9.78 -1.22
C LEU A 34 4.14 10.69 -2.42
N LEU A 35 4.33 10.19 -3.65
CA LEU A 35 4.15 10.97 -4.87
C LEU A 35 2.96 10.46 -5.67
N ASN A 36 2.18 11.39 -6.18
CA ASN A 36 1.06 11.11 -7.06
C ASN A 36 1.53 10.83 -8.49
N PRO A 37 0.73 10.08 -9.28
CA PRO A 37 0.90 9.99 -10.72
C PRO A 37 1.03 11.36 -11.37
N ASP A 38 1.97 11.45 -12.31
CA ASP A 38 2.31 12.61 -13.12
C ASP A 38 2.74 13.84 -12.32
N GLN A 39 3.01 13.70 -11.01
CA GLN A 39 3.40 14.82 -10.16
C GLN A 39 4.89 15.17 -10.36
N PRO A 40 5.20 16.37 -10.87
CA PRO A 40 6.59 16.78 -11.07
C PRO A 40 7.30 16.96 -9.73
N HIS A 41 8.46 16.33 -9.61
CA HIS A 41 9.28 16.39 -8.41
C HIS A 41 10.78 16.29 -8.71
N GLU A 42 11.60 16.80 -7.80
CA GLU A 42 13.06 16.72 -7.85
C GLU A 42 13.60 16.23 -6.51
N ASN A 43 14.67 15.44 -6.58
CA ASN A 43 15.22 14.73 -5.44
C ASN A 43 16.69 15.13 -5.32
N ALA A 44 17.11 15.48 -4.12
CA ALA A 44 18.51 15.73 -3.81
C ALA A 44 18.87 15.05 -2.50
N SER A 45 19.95 14.25 -2.51
CA SER A 45 20.57 13.82 -1.26
C SER A 45 21.15 15.04 -0.55
N ILE A 46 20.98 15.07 0.78
CA ILE A 46 21.45 16.16 1.64
C ILE A 46 22.19 15.58 2.84
N GLY A 47 23.16 16.33 3.35
CA GLY A 47 24.05 15.88 4.42
C GLY A 47 25.23 15.05 3.90
N ASP A 48 26.01 14.51 4.84
CA ASP A 48 27.27 13.80 4.56
C ASP A 48 27.11 12.27 4.50
N GLU A 49 25.94 11.75 4.88
CA GLU A 49 25.65 10.33 4.84
C GLU A 49 25.16 9.88 3.45
N THR A 50 25.47 8.64 3.09
CA THR A 50 24.88 8.00 1.91
C THR A 50 23.36 7.90 2.08
N LEU A 51 22.62 8.42 1.11
CA LEU A 51 21.17 8.26 1.02
C LEU A 51 20.84 6.83 0.56
N GLU A 52 20.10 6.09 1.39
CA GLU A 52 19.59 4.75 1.07
C GLU A 52 18.07 4.72 1.27
N TYR A 53 17.34 4.17 0.31
CA TYR A 53 15.89 4.08 0.36
C TYR A 53 15.33 2.85 -0.36
N HIS A 54 14.09 2.51 -0.03
CA HIS A 54 13.28 1.50 -0.72
C HIS A 54 12.17 2.21 -1.49
N VAL A 55 11.95 1.86 -2.76
CA VAL A 55 10.88 2.48 -3.58
C VAL A 55 9.98 1.41 -4.17
N LEU A 56 8.68 1.67 -4.12
CA LEU A 56 7.65 0.90 -4.79
C LEU A 56 6.90 1.83 -5.75
N TYR A 57 6.79 1.37 -7.00
CA TYR A 57 5.96 1.99 -8.03
C TYR A 57 4.65 1.21 -8.12
N ILE A 58 3.54 1.88 -7.82
CA ILE A 58 2.23 1.25 -7.71
C ILE A 58 1.36 1.75 -8.86
N ALA A 59 1.01 0.84 -9.77
CA ALA A 59 0.14 1.17 -10.89
C ALA A 59 -1.24 1.65 -10.40
N PRO A 60 -1.84 2.69 -11.01
CA PRO A 60 -3.17 3.18 -10.61
C PRO A 60 -4.26 2.10 -10.63
N ALA A 61 -4.21 1.19 -11.61
CA ALA A 61 -5.15 0.06 -11.71
C ALA A 61 -5.13 -0.85 -10.46
N LEU A 62 -4.01 -0.93 -9.76
CA LEU A 62 -3.89 -1.73 -8.54
C LEU A 62 -4.55 -1.04 -7.33
N VAL A 63 -4.43 0.28 -7.27
CA VAL A 63 -5.12 1.12 -6.28
C VAL A 63 -6.64 1.05 -6.50
N GLU A 64 -7.09 1.05 -7.76
CA GLU A 64 -8.49 0.85 -8.15
C GLU A 64 -8.98 -0.55 -7.76
N ALA A 65 -8.24 -1.61 -8.08
CA ALA A 65 -8.58 -2.99 -7.73
C ALA A 65 -8.66 -3.22 -6.20
N ALA A 66 -7.90 -2.45 -5.44
CA ALA A 66 -7.95 -2.44 -3.98
C ALA A 66 -9.18 -1.71 -3.40
N GLY A 67 -9.97 -1.06 -4.25
CA GLY A 67 -11.16 -0.29 -3.83
C GLY A 67 -10.80 0.99 -3.08
N LEU A 68 -9.63 1.57 -3.35
CA LEU A 68 -9.17 2.83 -2.73
C LEU A 68 -9.59 4.08 -3.51
N VAL A 69 -10.37 3.89 -4.56
CA VAL A 69 -10.98 4.95 -5.36
C VAL A 69 -12.47 5.01 -5.03
N GLU A 70 -12.98 6.20 -4.76
CA GLU A 70 -14.40 6.38 -4.45
C GLU A 70 -15.26 6.19 -5.69
N PRO A 71 -16.43 5.54 -5.58
CA PRO A 71 -17.41 5.52 -6.66
C PRO A 71 -17.83 6.94 -7.05
N GLY A 72 -17.48 7.36 -8.27
CA GLY A 72 -17.74 8.72 -8.77
C GLY A 72 -16.83 9.82 -8.20
N GLY A 73 -15.85 9.46 -7.37
CA GLY A 73 -14.80 10.37 -6.93
C GLY A 73 -13.57 10.30 -7.84
N GLY A 74 -12.67 11.27 -7.66
CA GLY A 74 -11.38 11.27 -8.34
C GLY A 74 -10.43 10.17 -7.83
N PRO A 75 -9.27 10.01 -8.48
CA PRO A 75 -8.25 9.04 -8.06
C PRO A 75 -7.79 9.31 -6.62
N LEU A 76 -7.21 8.31 -5.97
CA LEU A 76 -6.51 8.49 -4.69
C LEU A 76 -5.42 9.56 -4.86
N ARG A 77 -5.29 10.45 -3.87
CA ARG A 77 -4.28 11.50 -3.87
C ARG A 77 -3.59 11.53 -2.51
N PHE A 78 -2.27 11.62 -2.53
CA PHE A 78 -1.46 11.95 -1.36
C PHE A 78 -1.46 13.47 -1.20
N GLU A 79 -1.96 13.93 -0.04
CA GLU A 79 -2.03 15.34 0.33
C GLU A 79 -0.66 15.89 0.77
N THR A 80 0.18 15.03 1.36
CA THR A 80 1.52 15.38 1.83
C THR A 80 2.57 14.48 1.20
N PRO A 81 3.63 15.05 0.58
CA PRO A 81 4.62 14.26 -0.14
C PRO A 81 5.61 13.52 0.77
N VAL A 82 5.63 13.86 2.05
CA VAL A 82 6.44 13.20 3.08
C VAL A 82 5.57 12.87 4.28
N SER A 83 5.62 11.63 4.76
CA SER A 83 5.02 11.17 6.00
C SER A 83 6.09 10.72 6.98
N ALA A 84 5.90 11.03 8.25
CA ALA A 84 6.75 10.57 9.35
C ALA A 84 6.09 9.41 10.14
N ASP A 85 5.06 8.77 9.58
CA ASP A 85 4.38 7.66 10.25
C ASP A 85 5.28 6.41 10.29
N PRO A 86 5.75 5.98 11.49
CA PRO A 86 6.62 4.81 11.61
C PRO A 86 5.94 3.50 11.18
N ARG A 87 4.61 3.40 11.29
CA ARG A 87 3.87 2.21 10.88
C ARG A 87 3.84 2.07 9.36
N LEU A 88 3.63 3.20 8.67
CA LEU A 88 3.71 3.24 7.21
C LEU A 88 5.14 2.94 6.74
N PHE A 89 6.14 3.53 7.38
CA PHE A 89 7.56 3.26 7.08
C PHE A 89 7.89 1.77 7.18
N GLN A 90 7.54 1.13 8.29
CA GLN A 90 7.76 -0.29 8.47
C GLN A 90 7.04 -1.13 7.40
N THR A 91 5.78 -0.81 7.10
CA THR A 91 5.00 -1.53 6.09
C THR A 91 5.64 -1.43 4.69
N VAL A 92 6.16 -0.26 4.32
CA VAL A 92 6.83 -0.07 3.02
C VAL A 92 8.13 -0.87 2.95
N CYS A 93 8.94 -0.85 4.01
CA CYS A 93 10.17 -1.64 4.08
C CYS A 93 9.89 -3.14 3.97
N GLU A 94 8.93 -3.66 4.73
CA GLU A 94 8.52 -5.07 4.67
C GLU A 94 7.99 -5.45 3.27
N ALA A 95 7.12 -4.62 2.69
CA ALA A 95 6.58 -4.88 1.37
C ALA A 95 7.67 -4.92 0.30
N HIS A 96 8.62 -3.98 0.33
CA HIS A 96 9.75 -3.95 -0.60
C HIS A 96 10.62 -5.21 -0.49
N LEU A 97 10.92 -5.67 0.73
CA LEU A 97 11.70 -6.89 0.94
C LEU A 97 10.95 -8.14 0.46
N SER A 98 9.66 -8.29 0.80
CA SER A 98 8.85 -9.44 0.38
C SER A 98 8.68 -9.51 -1.13
N LEU A 99 8.45 -8.37 -1.79
CA LEU A 99 8.23 -8.31 -3.25
C LEU A 99 9.53 -8.45 -4.05
N ARG A 100 10.70 -8.13 -3.48
CA ARG A 100 12.00 -8.34 -4.13
C ARG A 100 12.57 -9.74 -3.97
N GLY A 101 12.29 -10.39 -2.84
CA GLY A 101 13.11 -11.51 -2.35
C GLY A 101 12.46 -12.90 -2.37
N ARG A 102 11.16 -13.03 -2.67
CA ARG A 102 10.44 -14.28 -2.42
C ARG A 102 9.73 -14.81 -3.65
N ASP A 103 9.88 -16.12 -3.89
CA ASP A 103 9.19 -16.86 -4.97
C ASP A 103 7.79 -17.36 -4.56
N ASP A 104 7.32 -17.06 -3.33
CA ASP A 104 5.98 -17.45 -2.88
C ASP A 104 4.94 -16.37 -3.24
N PRO A 105 4.02 -16.63 -4.19
CA PRO A 105 3.00 -15.68 -4.59
C PRO A 105 2.02 -15.31 -3.46
N ALA A 106 1.82 -16.18 -2.48
CA ALA A 106 0.91 -15.92 -1.37
C ALA A 106 1.47 -14.82 -0.45
N GLU A 107 2.75 -14.92 -0.08
CA GLU A 107 3.42 -13.91 0.76
C GLU A 107 3.54 -12.57 0.03
N GLN A 108 3.81 -12.58 -1.28
CA GLN A 108 3.79 -11.36 -2.10
C GLN A 108 2.41 -10.70 -2.11
N GLY A 109 1.35 -11.50 -2.30
CA GLY A 109 -0.03 -11.02 -2.27
C GLY A 109 -0.42 -10.41 -0.93
N GLU A 110 -0.03 -11.04 0.18
CA GLU A 110 -0.27 -10.53 1.52
C GLU A 110 0.47 -9.21 1.78
N ALA A 111 1.77 -9.14 1.43
CA ALA A 111 2.58 -7.94 1.58
C ALA A 111 2.00 -6.76 0.78
N LEU A 112 1.55 -7.02 -0.46
CA LEU A 112 0.90 -6.03 -1.29
C LEU A 112 -0.44 -5.58 -0.71
N ALA A 113 -1.27 -6.51 -0.21
CA ALA A 113 -2.54 -6.17 0.44
C ALA A 113 -2.33 -5.31 1.69
N ARG A 114 -1.31 -5.62 2.52
CA ARG A 114 -0.95 -4.82 3.69
C ARG A 114 -0.48 -3.41 3.31
N LEU A 115 0.34 -3.28 2.26
CA LEU A 115 0.80 -1.99 1.74
C LEU A 115 -0.37 -1.12 1.27
N LEU A 116 -1.26 -1.67 0.43
CA LEU A 116 -2.44 -0.95 -0.08
C LEU A 116 -3.37 -0.56 1.06
N ALA A 117 -3.54 -1.42 2.07
CA ALA A 117 -4.32 -1.08 3.25
C ALA A 117 -3.70 0.08 4.06
N ALA A 118 -2.37 0.11 4.19
CA ALA A 118 -1.67 1.21 4.86
C ALA A 118 -1.80 2.53 4.08
N ILE A 119 -1.68 2.50 2.75
CA ILE A 119 -1.93 3.64 1.87
C ILE A 119 -3.38 4.15 2.01
N GLY A 120 -4.35 3.23 2.03
CA GLY A 120 -5.75 3.56 2.22
C GLY A 120 -6.00 4.27 3.55
N ARG A 121 -5.36 3.83 4.64
CA ARG A 121 -5.45 4.52 5.95
C ARG A 121 -4.77 5.88 5.94
N GLN A 122 -3.57 5.96 5.36
CA GLN A 122 -2.80 7.20 5.24
C GLN A 122 -3.57 8.30 4.50
N THR A 123 -4.41 7.90 3.53
CA THR A 123 -5.23 8.81 2.72
C THR A 123 -6.67 8.95 3.22
N GLY A 124 -7.02 8.33 4.36
CA GLY A 124 -8.37 8.34 4.92
C GLY A 124 -9.42 7.56 4.11
N ARG A 125 -9.02 6.86 3.05
CA ARG A 125 -9.88 5.99 2.22
C ARG A 125 -10.31 4.73 2.96
N LEU A 126 -9.47 4.26 3.87
CA LEU A 126 -9.81 3.20 4.80
C LEU A 126 -9.81 3.76 6.21
N ARG A 127 -10.87 3.45 6.95
CA ARG A 127 -10.92 3.74 8.39
C ARG A 127 -10.28 2.58 9.14
N ASP A 128 -9.61 2.89 10.25
CA ASP A 128 -9.30 1.87 11.25
C ASP A 128 -10.64 1.35 11.79
N GLU A 129 -11.08 0.23 11.24
CA GLU A 129 -12.24 -0.47 11.76
C GLU A 129 -11.84 -1.00 13.14
N GLY A 130 -12.28 -0.31 14.20
CA GLY A 130 -12.29 -0.88 15.53
C GLY A 130 -12.94 -2.27 15.48
N ARG A 131 -12.40 -3.20 16.27
CA ARG A 131 -12.74 -4.65 16.36
C ARG A 131 -13.96 -5.03 15.50
N PRO A 132 -13.78 -5.80 14.41
CA PRO A 132 -14.83 -5.94 13.40
C PRO A 132 -16.13 -6.39 14.07
N ALA A 133 -17.19 -5.58 13.91
CA ALA A 133 -18.54 -6.11 14.04
C ALA A 133 -18.57 -7.37 13.16
N ARG A 134 -18.99 -8.51 13.72
CA ARG A 134 -19.01 -9.83 13.05
C ARG A 134 -19.40 -9.65 11.57
N ASP A 135 -18.40 -9.59 10.69
CA ASP A 135 -18.68 -9.36 9.27
C ASP A 135 -19.23 -10.68 8.76
N GLU A 136 -20.54 -10.73 8.56
CA GLU A 136 -21.26 -11.94 8.13
C GLU A 136 -20.68 -12.49 6.82
N ARG A 137 -20.03 -11.65 6.00
CA ARG A 137 -19.31 -12.09 4.79
C ARG A 137 -18.05 -12.87 5.11
N ILE A 138 -17.29 -12.44 6.12
CA ILE A 138 -16.11 -13.17 6.63
C ILE A 138 -16.55 -14.45 7.34
N ALA A 139 -17.61 -14.39 8.15
CA ALA A 139 -18.18 -15.58 8.78
C ALA A 139 -18.68 -16.60 7.74
N ARG A 140 -19.33 -16.14 6.66
CA ARG A 140 -19.76 -16.97 5.54
C ARG A 140 -18.58 -17.58 4.77
N THR A 141 -17.52 -16.82 4.55
CA THR A 141 -16.31 -17.31 3.88
C THR A 141 -15.61 -18.37 4.73
N LYS A 142 -15.51 -18.17 6.05
CA LYS A 142 -15.01 -19.18 6.99
C LYS A 142 -15.84 -20.46 6.96
N ARG A 143 -17.17 -20.36 7.02
CA ARG A 143 -18.07 -21.52 6.91
C ARG A 143 -17.89 -22.27 5.59
N PHE A 144 -17.63 -21.56 4.48
CA PHE A 144 -17.35 -22.19 3.20
C PHE A 144 -16.04 -22.97 3.22
N ILE A 145 -14.96 -22.37 3.74
CA ILE A 145 -13.66 -23.05 3.93
C ILE A 145 -13.84 -24.29 4.81
N ASP A 146 -14.49 -24.17 5.96
CA ASP A 146 -14.71 -25.28 6.89
C ASP A 146 -15.56 -26.41 6.28
N ALA A 147 -16.48 -26.09 5.37
CA ALA A 147 -17.33 -27.08 4.71
C ALA A 147 -16.64 -27.79 3.54
N HIS A 148 -15.70 -27.12 2.85
CA HIS A 148 -15.07 -27.62 1.63
C HIS A 148 -13.55 -27.81 1.77
N TYR A 149 -13.01 -27.86 2.99
CA TYR A 149 -11.56 -27.94 3.26
C TYR A 149 -10.85 -29.15 2.62
N ALA A 150 -11.59 -30.20 2.28
CA ALA A 150 -11.09 -31.41 1.62
C ALA A 150 -11.22 -31.36 0.08
N GLU A 151 -11.78 -30.29 -0.47
CA GLU A 151 -12.00 -30.05 -1.89
C GLU A 151 -10.99 -29.01 -2.41
N GLU A 152 -10.71 -29.01 -3.71
CA GLU A 152 -9.95 -27.94 -4.35
C GLU A 152 -10.86 -26.71 -4.54
N PHE A 153 -10.53 -25.60 -3.88
CA PHE A 153 -11.14 -24.30 -4.13
C PHE A 153 -10.05 -23.22 -4.16
N GLY A 154 -10.27 -22.19 -4.97
CA GLY A 154 -9.34 -21.10 -5.18
C GLY A 154 -9.80 -19.79 -4.54
N LEU A 155 -8.94 -18.78 -4.65
CA LEU A 155 -9.26 -17.42 -4.20
C LEU A 155 -10.49 -16.84 -4.91
N ALA A 156 -10.73 -17.23 -6.17
CA ALA A 156 -11.93 -16.84 -6.92
C ALA A 156 -13.22 -17.30 -6.22
N ASP A 157 -13.27 -18.54 -5.75
CA ASP A 157 -14.43 -19.10 -5.04
C ASP A 157 -14.67 -18.35 -3.73
N LEU A 158 -13.58 -18.07 -2.99
CA LEU A 158 -13.66 -17.31 -1.75
C LEU A 158 -14.15 -15.87 -1.98
N THR A 159 -13.70 -15.21 -3.05
CA THR A 159 -14.17 -13.86 -3.40
C THR A 159 -15.64 -13.85 -3.82
N ALA A 160 -16.10 -14.88 -4.54
CA ALA A 160 -17.51 -15.04 -4.90
C ALA A 160 -18.39 -15.26 -3.67
N VAL A 161 -17.95 -16.10 -2.73
CA VAL A 161 -18.65 -16.35 -1.46
C VAL A 161 -18.66 -15.09 -0.58
N ALA A 162 -17.54 -14.37 -0.50
CA ALA A 162 -17.42 -13.15 0.29
C ALA A 162 -18.22 -11.98 -0.31
N GLY A 163 -18.39 -11.96 -1.64
CA GLY A 163 -18.89 -10.78 -2.36
C GLY A 163 -17.91 -9.61 -2.27
N MET A 164 -16.61 -9.91 -2.22
CA MET A 164 -15.51 -8.98 -2.00
C MET A 164 -14.39 -9.23 -3.02
N SER A 165 -13.62 -8.20 -3.38
CA SER A 165 -12.40 -8.40 -4.16
C SER A 165 -11.37 -9.20 -3.36
N ALA A 166 -10.45 -9.88 -4.05
CA ALA A 166 -9.35 -10.63 -3.43
C ALA A 166 -8.56 -9.77 -2.42
N PHE A 167 -8.25 -8.52 -2.79
CA PHE A 167 -7.60 -7.55 -1.90
C PHE A 167 -8.41 -7.24 -0.65
N HIS A 168 -9.73 -7.09 -0.79
CA HIS A 168 -10.62 -6.86 0.34
C HIS A 168 -10.67 -8.06 1.29
N LEU A 169 -10.57 -9.28 0.76
CA LEU A 169 -10.60 -10.50 1.54
C LEU A 169 -9.27 -10.76 2.27
N LEU A 170 -8.14 -10.55 1.59
CA LEU A 170 -6.79 -10.77 2.14
C LEU A 170 -6.43 -9.80 3.28
N ARG A 171 -7.12 -8.66 3.38
CA ARG A 171 -6.89 -7.67 4.45
C ARG A 171 -7.76 -7.87 5.71
N ARG A 172 -8.53 -8.96 5.80
CA ARG A 172 -9.57 -9.19 6.82
C ARG A 172 -9.20 -10.25 7.87
#